data_AF-A0AA51CC44-F1
#
_entry.id   AF-A0AA51CC44-F1
#
_cell.length_a   1.000
_cell.length_b   1.000
_cell.length_c   1.000
_cell.angle_alpha   90.00
_cell.angle_beta   90.00
_cell.angle_gamma   90.00
#
_symmetry.space_group_name_H-M   'P 1'
#
loop_
_entity.id
_entity.type
_entity.pdbx_description
1 polymer ?
#
loop_
_entity_poly.entity_id
_entity_poly.type
_entity_poly.pdbx_seq_one_letter_code
_entity_poly.pdbx_strand_id
1 'polypeptide(L)'
;MKTYVATFTLNFGKKQSSYLTAEELLRIQREGIEEVRDFYKMLLPETHEEVWVYIVIHLLKFPTNGHHVAFAYIKNATEEQKKTLEFKHKSERDGLTDLYNRITFEHKANEILKNLDESQFCALFMMDLDGFKVINDRYGHQTGDKLLCRVASVLEGFITAPNLTGRLGGDEFVAMVYGNGKEGIINKARKVCKEIEKISYEGEYMRICTISVGVVFSSQGDTFEKIYPKADKALYVAKKQGKNQVCILDNSDTNLY
;
A
#
# COMPACT_ATOMS: atom_id res chain seq x y z
N MET A 1 -50.40 -14.47 20.58
CA MET A 1 -49.34 -13.53 21.00
C MET A 1 -49.01 -12.66 19.80
N LYS A 2 -49.40 -11.38 19.80
CA LYS A 2 -49.15 -10.49 18.65
C LYS A 2 -47.74 -9.95 18.74
N THR A 3 -46.83 -10.46 17.93
CA THR A 3 -45.49 -9.91 17.76
C THR A 3 -45.61 -8.66 16.89
N TYR A 4 -45.31 -7.49 17.44
CA TYR A 4 -45.17 -6.26 16.67
C TYR A 4 -43.70 -6.11 16.32
N VAL A 5 -43.35 -6.35 15.06
CA VAL A 5 -41.99 -6.19 14.55
C VAL A 5 -41.98 -4.95 13.68
N ALA A 6 -41.16 -3.96 14.03
CA ALA A 6 -40.81 -2.90 13.10
C ALA A 6 -39.92 -3.53 12.02
N THR A 7 -40.48 -3.71 10.82
CA THR A 7 -39.69 -4.07 9.64
C THR A 7 -38.84 -2.86 9.26
N PHE A 8 -37.54 -2.93 9.48
CA PHE A 8 -36.62 -1.92 8.97
C PHE A 8 -36.32 -2.25 7.50
N THR A 9 -36.96 -1.53 6.59
CA THR A 9 -36.59 -1.56 5.17
C THR A 9 -35.48 -0.55 4.94
N LEU A 10 -34.23 -1.01 4.97
CA LEU A 10 -33.11 -0.21 4.49
C LEU A 10 -33.05 -0.33 2.96
N ASN A 11 -33.67 0.62 2.28
CA ASN A 11 -33.65 0.67 0.81
C ASN A 11 -32.29 1.21 0.36
N PHE A 12 -31.30 0.32 0.24
CA PHE A 12 -30.01 0.67 -0.36
C PHE A 12 -30.14 0.64 -1.88
N GLY A 13 -29.88 1.77 -2.53
CA GLY A 13 -29.90 1.87 -3.99
C GLY A 13 -29.11 0.73 -4.66
N LYS A 14 -29.83 -0.13 -5.38
CA LYS A 14 -29.33 -1.10 -6.38
C LYS A 14 -27.98 -1.78 -6.08
N LYS A 15 -27.84 -2.50 -4.96
CA LYS A 15 -27.08 -3.77 -4.90
C LYS A 15 -27.26 -4.44 -3.52
N GLN A 16 -27.82 -5.66 -3.56
CA GLN A 16 -27.86 -6.66 -2.49
C GLN A 16 -28.37 -6.17 -1.13
N SER A 17 -29.68 -6.00 -1.03
CA SER A 17 -30.38 -5.84 0.24
C SER A 17 -30.40 -7.18 1.01
N SER A 18 -29.57 -7.30 2.04
CA SER A 18 -29.72 -8.31 3.10
C SER A 18 -30.91 -7.89 3.97
N TYR A 19 -32.06 -8.54 3.77
CA TYR A 19 -33.21 -8.33 4.64
C TYR A 19 -33.02 -9.20 5.89
N LEU A 20 -32.87 -8.59 7.06
CA LEU A 20 -33.00 -9.31 8.33
C LEU A 20 -34.49 -9.35 8.70
N THR A 21 -35.09 -10.51 8.50
CA THR A 21 -36.48 -10.79 8.89
C THR A 21 -36.60 -10.99 10.40
N ALA A 22 -37.82 -10.87 10.92
CA ALA A 22 -38.12 -11.17 12.33
C ALA A 22 -37.67 -12.58 12.74
N GLU A 23 -37.85 -13.56 11.86
CA GLU A 23 -37.50 -14.96 12.10
C GLU A 23 -35.98 -15.14 12.18
N GLU A 24 -35.21 -14.45 11.34
CA GLU A 24 -33.75 -14.47 11.37
C GLU A 24 -33.20 -13.80 12.64
N LEU A 25 -33.74 -12.66 13.05
CA LEU A 25 -33.35 -11.99 14.29
C LEU A 25 -33.65 -12.87 15.52
N LEU A 26 -34.80 -13.54 15.54
CA LEU A 26 -35.15 -14.49 16.60
C LEU A 26 -34.23 -15.72 16.60
N ARG A 27 -33.83 -16.22 15.42
CA ARG A 27 -32.86 -17.31 15.32
C ARG A 27 -31.50 -16.90 15.88
N ILE A 28 -30.97 -15.77 15.44
CA ILE A 28 -29.70 -15.19 15.90
C ILE A 28 -29.71 -15.02 17.43
N GLN A 29 -30.81 -14.52 18.00
CA GLN A 29 -30.93 -14.38 19.45
C GLN A 29 -30.97 -15.73 20.19
N ARG A 30 -31.61 -16.76 19.62
CA ARG A 30 -31.61 -18.12 20.19
C ARG A 30 -30.24 -18.79 20.15
N GLU A 31 -29.39 -18.38 19.21
CA GLU A 31 -27.98 -18.78 19.14
C GLU A 31 -27.11 -18.04 20.18
N GLY A 32 -27.70 -17.16 20.99
CA GLY A 32 -27.03 -16.44 22.08
C GLY A 32 -26.42 -15.10 21.65
N ILE A 33 -26.71 -14.63 20.43
CA ILE A 33 -26.20 -13.35 19.94
C ILE A 33 -27.16 -12.23 20.33
N GLU A 34 -26.65 -11.26 21.11
CA GLU A 34 -27.44 -10.14 21.63
C GLU A 34 -27.24 -8.83 20.83
N GLU A 35 -26.22 -8.76 19.97
CA GLU A 35 -25.94 -7.61 19.11
C GLU A 35 -25.58 -8.08 17.69
N VAL A 36 -26.24 -7.50 16.70
CA VAL A 36 -25.88 -7.61 15.29
C VAL A 36 -25.40 -6.24 14.83
N ARG A 37 -24.19 -6.19 14.26
CA ARG A 37 -23.59 -4.97 13.73
C ARG A 37 -23.17 -5.18 12.30
N ASP A 38 -23.48 -4.20 11.46
CA ASP A 38 -23.07 -4.21 10.06
C ASP A 38 -22.69 -2.80 9.58
N PHE A 39 -21.86 -2.71 8.55
CA PHE A 39 -21.19 -1.48 8.12
C PHE A 39 -21.44 -1.19 6.64
N TYR A 40 -21.98 0.00 6.36
CA TYR A 40 -22.41 0.39 5.03
C TYR A 40 -21.91 1.76 4.63
N LYS A 41 -21.73 1.95 3.32
CA LYS A 41 -21.62 3.28 2.71
C LYS A 41 -23.00 3.68 2.19
N MET A 42 -23.51 4.81 2.67
CA MET A 42 -24.85 5.32 2.37
C MET A 42 -24.76 6.67 1.68
N LEU A 43 -25.61 6.90 0.68
CA LEU A 43 -25.79 8.21 0.07
C LEU A 43 -26.98 8.90 0.75
N LEU A 44 -26.76 10.06 1.37
CA LEU A 44 -27.82 10.82 2.00
C LEU A 44 -28.77 11.38 0.93
N PRO A 45 -30.09 11.11 0.98
CA PRO A 45 -31.02 11.50 -0.08
C PRO A 45 -31.12 13.02 -0.30
N GLU A 46 -30.97 13.80 0.76
CA GLU A 46 -31.13 15.26 0.72
C GLU A 46 -29.85 15.96 0.25
N THR A 47 -28.70 15.59 0.82
CA THR A 47 -27.43 16.26 0.55
C THR A 47 -26.61 15.63 -0.58
N HIS A 48 -26.97 14.43 -1.03
CA HIS A 48 -26.17 13.60 -1.94
C HIS A 48 -24.74 13.37 -1.44
N GLU A 49 -24.54 13.46 -0.11
CA GLU A 49 -23.26 13.19 0.52
C GLU A 49 -23.13 11.69 0.82
N GLU A 50 -21.94 11.15 0.56
CA GLU A 50 -21.61 9.79 0.94
C GLU A 50 -21.14 9.72 2.40
N VAL A 51 -21.83 8.93 3.21
CA VAL A 51 -21.52 8.71 4.62
C VAL A 51 -21.31 7.23 4.92
N TRP A 52 -20.37 6.93 5.81
CA TRP A 52 -20.21 5.59 6.36
C TRP A 52 -21.07 5.45 7.61
N VAL A 53 -21.80 4.35 7.74
CA VAL A 53 -22.71 4.11 8.86
C VAL A 53 -22.57 2.71 9.41
N TYR A 54 -22.63 2.59 10.73
CA TYR A 54 -22.93 1.34 11.39
C TYR A 54 -24.43 1.23 11.60
N ILE A 55 -24.98 0.06 11.30
CA ILE A 55 -26.34 -0.32 11.67
C ILE A 55 -26.19 -1.33 12.78
N VAL A 56 -26.68 -0.96 13.96
CA VAL A 56 -26.59 -1.79 15.17
C VAL A 56 -27.99 -2.19 15.56
N ILE A 57 -28.21 -3.50 15.73
CA ILE A 57 -29.45 -4.10 16.18
C ILE A 57 -29.15 -4.87 17.45
N HIS A 58 -29.76 -4.45 18.55
CA HIS A 58 -29.67 -5.17 19.82
C HIS A 58 -30.92 -6.01 20.03
N LEU A 59 -30.72 -7.25 20.46
CA LEU A 59 -31.74 -8.28 20.62
C LEU A 59 -31.89 -8.60 22.11
N LEU A 60 -32.98 -8.12 22.71
CA LEU A 60 -33.28 -8.30 24.12
C LEU A 60 -34.42 -9.30 24.32
N LYS A 61 -34.32 -10.11 25.39
CA LYS A 61 -35.41 -10.96 25.85
C LYS A 61 -35.80 -10.53 27.25
N PHE A 62 -37.05 -10.12 27.42
CA PHE A 62 -37.54 -9.69 28.72
C PHE A 62 -37.67 -10.89 29.67
N PRO A 63 -37.00 -10.89 30.83
CA PRO A 63 -37.05 -12.01 31.77
C PRO A 63 -38.46 -12.24 32.35
N THR A 64 -39.26 -11.18 32.43
CA THR A 64 -40.56 -11.17 33.12
C THR A 64 -41.70 -11.80 32.33
N ASN A 65 -41.67 -11.75 31.00
CA ASN A 65 -42.75 -12.23 30.13
C ASN A 65 -42.24 -13.02 28.91
N GLY A 66 -40.92 -13.18 28.75
CA GLY A 66 -40.31 -13.87 27.62
C GLY A 66 -40.46 -13.15 26.29
N HIS A 67 -40.90 -11.88 26.27
CA HIS A 67 -41.02 -11.12 25.04
C HIS A 67 -39.65 -10.81 24.44
N HIS A 68 -39.56 -10.98 23.13
CA HIS A 68 -38.39 -10.64 22.34
C HIS A 68 -38.54 -9.24 21.77
N VAL A 69 -37.55 -8.39 21.98
CA VAL A 69 -37.54 -7.01 21.49
C VAL A 69 -36.22 -6.74 20.79
N ALA A 70 -36.32 -6.12 19.61
CA ALA A 70 -35.18 -5.61 18.88
C ALA A 70 -35.23 -4.08 18.89
N PHE A 71 -34.11 -3.42 19.16
CA PHE A 71 -33.98 -1.99 18.90
C PHE A 71 -32.80 -1.77 17.95
N ALA A 72 -32.98 -0.87 16.99
CA ALA A 72 -31.97 -0.57 15.99
C ALA A 72 -31.68 0.93 15.95
N TYR A 73 -30.43 1.29 15.71
CA TYR A 73 -30.02 2.65 15.45
C TYR A 73 -28.93 2.70 14.38
N ILE A 74 -28.83 3.84 13.71
CA ILE A 74 -27.80 4.12 12.71
C ILE A 74 -26.81 5.08 13.34
N LYS A 75 -25.53 4.72 13.35
CA LYS A 75 -24.44 5.57 13.83
C LYS A 75 -23.62 6.04 12.63
N ASN A 76 -23.51 7.35 12.42
CA ASN A 76 -22.56 7.91 11.47
C ASN A 76 -21.13 7.60 11.95
N ALA A 77 -20.36 6.95 11.09
CA ALA A 77 -18.99 6.52 11.31
C ALA A 77 -18.03 7.10 10.26
N THR A 78 -18.46 8.09 9.48
CA THR A 78 -17.63 8.74 8.44
C THR A 78 -16.33 9.28 9.01
N GLU A 79 -16.37 10.00 10.13
CA GLU A 79 -15.16 10.57 10.75
C GLU A 79 -14.26 9.50 11.37
N GLU A 80 -14.85 8.44 11.95
CA GLU A 80 -14.12 7.29 12.46
C GLU A 80 -13.41 6.54 11.31
N GLN A 81 -14.11 6.36 10.19
CA GLN A 81 -13.57 5.73 8.99
C GLN A 81 -12.47 6.57 8.34
N LYS A 82 -12.67 7.89 8.22
CA LYS A 82 -11.62 8.81 7.72
C LYS A 82 -10.37 8.73 8.59
N LYS A 83 -10.51 8.83 9.91
CA LYS A 83 -9.39 8.67 10.85
C LYS A 83 -8.72 7.32 10.70
N THR A 84 -9.48 6.24 10.57
CA THR A 84 -8.95 4.89 10.37
C THR A 84 -8.15 4.79 9.08
N LEU A 85 -8.66 5.35 7.98
CA LEU A 85 -7.95 5.40 6.70
C LEU A 85 -6.71 6.29 6.77
N GLU A 86 -6.77 7.43 7.45
CA GLU A 86 -5.61 8.30 7.68
C GLU A 86 -4.56 7.62 8.55
N PHE A 87 -4.96 6.93 9.62
CA PHE A 87 -4.05 6.15 10.45
C PHE A 87 -3.41 5.03 9.66
N LYS A 88 -4.20 4.33 8.84
CA LYS A 88 -3.68 3.30 7.93
C LYS A 88 -2.69 3.89 6.94
N HIS A 89 -3.02 5.00 6.29
CA HIS A 89 -2.11 5.69 5.36
C HIS A 89 -0.81 6.10 6.05
N LYS A 90 -0.89 6.76 7.21
CA LYS A 90 0.28 7.17 8.00
C LYS A 90 1.11 5.98 8.48
N SER A 91 0.47 4.85 8.77
CA SER A 91 1.16 3.62 9.16
C SER A 91 1.78 2.88 7.99
N GLU A 92 1.31 3.13 6.76
CA GLU A 92 1.75 2.41 5.55
C GLU A 92 2.81 3.17 4.74
N ARG A 93 2.90 4.50 4.92
CA ARG A 93 3.78 5.38 4.18
C ARG A 93 5.00 5.84 4.98
N ASP A 94 6.06 6.23 4.27
CA ASP A 94 7.20 6.96 4.82
C ASP A 94 6.81 8.41 5.09
N GLY A 95 7.08 8.90 6.30
CA GLY A 95 6.63 10.21 6.75
C GLY A 95 7.26 11.40 6.02
N LEU A 96 8.35 11.21 5.27
CA LEU A 96 9.02 12.26 4.52
C LEU A 96 8.67 12.21 3.02
N THR A 97 8.65 11.02 2.44
CA THR A 97 8.53 10.85 0.98
C THR A 97 7.16 10.41 0.49
N ASP A 98 6.26 10.00 1.39
CA ASP A 98 4.94 9.42 1.11
C ASP A 98 4.94 8.12 0.26
N LEU A 99 6.12 7.59 -0.05
CA LEU A 99 6.27 6.24 -0.60
C LEU A 99 5.88 5.19 0.44
N TYR A 100 5.68 3.93 0.03
CA TYR A 100 5.48 2.87 1.03
C TYR A 100 6.69 2.79 1.96
N ASN A 101 6.43 2.67 3.26
CA ASN A 101 7.51 2.36 4.20
C ASN A 101 7.96 0.91 4.04
N ARG A 102 9.11 0.58 4.64
CA ARG A 102 9.73 -0.75 4.57
C ARG A 102 8.75 -1.90 4.83
N ILE A 103 8.04 -1.85 5.96
CA ILE A 103 7.12 -2.91 6.40
C ILE A 103 6.02 -3.14 5.35
N THR A 104 5.44 -2.05 4.85
CA THR A 104 4.33 -2.11 3.89
C THR A 104 4.80 -2.56 2.52
N PHE A 105 5.96 -2.07 2.09
CA PHE A 105 6.55 -2.46 0.83
C PHE A 105 6.84 -3.96 0.80
N GLU A 106 7.47 -4.50 1.85
CA GLU A 106 7.79 -5.92 1.99
C GLU A 106 6.52 -6.78 1.94
N HIS A 107 5.48 -6.41 2.70
CA HIS A 107 4.20 -7.11 2.69
C HIS A 107 3.58 -7.13 1.28
N LYS A 108 3.48 -5.98 0.61
CA LYS A 108 2.89 -5.88 -0.73
C LYS A 108 3.74 -6.56 -1.80
N ALA A 109 5.07 -6.51 -1.68
CA ALA A 109 5.98 -7.22 -2.58
C ALA A 109 5.78 -8.74 -2.48
N ASN A 110 5.63 -9.28 -1.26
CA ASN A 110 5.32 -10.69 -1.06
C ASN A 110 3.94 -11.07 -1.61
N GLU A 111 2.92 -10.21 -1.50
CA GLU A 111 1.63 -10.42 -2.17
C GLU A 111 1.76 -10.49 -3.70
N ILE A 112 2.57 -9.62 -4.29
CA ILE A 112 2.87 -9.64 -5.73
C ILE A 112 3.56 -10.94 -6.12
N LEU A 113 4.63 -11.32 -5.42
CA LEU A 113 5.44 -12.50 -5.73
C LEU A 113 4.62 -13.79 -5.59
N LYS A 114 3.72 -13.87 -4.61
CA LYS A 114 2.83 -15.00 -4.40
C LYS A 114 1.84 -15.21 -5.56
N ASN A 115 1.42 -14.13 -6.19
CA ASN A 115 0.43 -14.14 -7.28
C ASN A 115 1.08 -14.02 -8.67
N LEU A 116 2.40 -14.15 -8.76
CA LEU A 116 3.14 -14.01 -10.01
C LEU A 116 2.98 -15.27 -10.88
N ASP A 117 2.48 -15.09 -12.10
CA ASP A 117 2.40 -16.16 -13.09
C ASP A 117 3.74 -16.34 -13.83
N GLU A 118 4.02 -17.55 -14.33
CA GLU A 118 5.27 -17.87 -15.08
C GLU A 118 5.46 -17.00 -16.34
N SER A 119 4.37 -16.47 -16.92
CA SER A 119 4.42 -15.63 -18.12
C SER A 119 4.73 -14.16 -17.82
N GLN A 120 4.72 -13.76 -16.54
CA GLN A 120 4.93 -12.37 -16.13
C GLN A 120 6.38 -12.11 -15.76
N PHE A 121 6.94 -11.02 -16.26
CA PHE A 121 8.24 -10.55 -15.82
C PHE A 121 8.05 -9.54 -14.69
N CYS A 122 8.67 -9.82 -13.56
CA CYS A 122 8.73 -8.91 -12.42
C CYS A 122 10.18 -8.84 -11.91
N ALA A 123 10.58 -7.70 -11.37
CA ALA A 123 11.91 -7.49 -10.82
C ALA A 123 11.86 -6.57 -9.60
N LEU A 124 12.75 -6.84 -8.66
CA LEU A 124 13.05 -5.96 -7.54
C LEU A 124 14.18 -5.00 -7.95
N PHE A 125 13.93 -3.70 -7.78
CA PHE A 125 14.93 -2.66 -7.90
C PHE A 125 15.33 -2.22 -6.50
N MET A 126 16.62 -2.33 -6.18
CA MET A 126 17.23 -1.69 -5.02
C MET A 126 17.96 -0.44 -5.49
N MET A 127 17.71 0.70 -4.87
CA MET A 127 18.17 1.99 -5.35
C MET A 127 18.74 2.81 -4.19
N ASP A 128 19.83 3.52 -4.43
CA ASP A 128 20.45 4.35 -3.40
C ASP A 128 21.08 5.60 -4.02
N LEU A 129 20.85 6.75 -3.37
CA LEU A 129 21.34 8.04 -3.85
C LEU A 129 22.85 8.19 -3.65
N ASP A 130 23.53 8.35 -4.78
CA ASP A 130 24.95 8.62 -4.78
C ASP A 130 25.23 10.04 -4.29
N GLY A 131 26.12 10.17 -3.29
CA GLY A 131 26.57 11.47 -2.81
C GLY A 131 25.61 12.14 -1.81
N PHE A 132 24.55 11.47 -1.37
CA PHE A 132 23.57 12.03 -0.43
C PHE A 132 24.20 12.58 0.86
N LYS A 133 25.15 11.85 1.45
CA LYS A 133 25.89 12.32 2.62
C LYS A 133 26.64 13.64 2.36
N VAL A 134 27.28 13.78 1.20
CA VAL A 134 27.99 15.01 0.82
C VAL A 134 27.03 16.18 0.69
N ILE A 135 25.81 15.93 0.19
CA ILE A 135 24.75 16.94 0.10
C ILE A 135 24.32 17.39 1.50
N ASN A 136 24.07 16.45 2.41
CA ASN A 136 23.74 16.77 3.81
C ASN A 136 24.86 17.55 4.50
N ASP A 137 26.11 17.11 4.36
CA ASP A 137 27.26 17.73 5.00
C ASP A 137 27.51 19.15 4.49
N ARG A 138 27.23 19.42 3.21
CA ARG A 138 27.49 20.71 2.56
C ARG A 138 26.32 21.69 2.63
N TYR A 139 25.10 21.21 2.52
CA TYR A 139 23.89 22.05 2.37
C TYR A 139 22.86 21.85 3.48
N GLY A 140 23.16 21.00 4.46
CA GLY A 140 22.31 20.71 5.60
C GLY A 140 21.19 19.70 5.32
N HIS A 141 20.70 19.08 6.38
CA HIS A 141 19.66 18.03 6.31
C HIS A 141 18.36 18.47 5.65
N GLN A 142 17.94 19.73 5.82
CA GLN A 142 16.72 20.24 5.15
C GLN A 142 16.81 20.16 3.61
N THR A 143 18.03 20.33 3.07
CA THR A 143 18.29 20.21 1.64
C THR A 143 18.29 18.76 1.20
N GLY A 144 18.85 17.86 2.01
CA GLY A 144 18.74 16.42 1.80
C GLY A 144 17.30 15.92 1.83
N ASP A 145 16.49 16.40 2.76
CA ASP A 145 15.08 16.03 2.87
C ASP A 145 14.29 16.45 1.61
N LYS A 146 14.51 17.68 1.13
CA LYS A 146 13.93 18.15 -0.14
C LYS A 146 14.35 17.28 -1.32
N LEU A 147 15.61 16.85 -1.35
CA LEU A 147 16.12 15.96 -2.39
C LEU A 147 15.42 14.59 -2.34
N LEU A 148 15.26 14.01 -1.15
CA LEU A 148 14.54 12.75 -0.97
C LEU A 148 13.09 12.84 -1.46
N CYS A 149 12.38 13.93 -1.13
CA CYS A 149 11.03 14.17 -1.63
C CYS A 149 11.00 14.29 -3.16
N ARG A 150 11.98 14.99 -3.76
CA ARG A 150 12.04 15.14 -5.22
C ARG A 150 12.30 13.82 -5.93
N VAL A 151 13.20 13.00 -5.40
CA VAL A 151 13.47 11.64 -5.90
C VAL A 151 12.22 10.78 -5.81
N ALA A 152 11.51 10.83 -4.69
CA ALA A 152 10.26 10.11 -4.51
C ALA A 152 9.19 10.50 -5.54
N SER A 153 9.02 11.81 -5.80
CA SER A 153 8.09 12.28 -6.83
C SER A 153 8.46 11.78 -8.24
N VAL A 154 9.76 11.69 -8.56
CA VAL A 154 10.22 11.10 -9.82
C VAL A 154 9.89 9.61 -9.86
N LEU A 155 10.14 8.86 -8.78
CA LEU A 155 9.84 7.43 -8.72
C LEU A 155 8.34 7.16 -8.90
N GLU A 156 7.45 7.88 -8.21
CA GLU A 156 6.00 7.73 -8.38
C GLU A 156 5.53 8.05 -9.81
N GLY A 157 6.12 9.06 -10.45
CA GLY A 157 5.79 9.44 -11.82
C GLY A 157 6.20 8.41 -12.88
N PHE A 158 7.32 7.70 -12.66
CA PHE A 158 7.86 6.72 -13.62
C PHE A 158 7.48 5.26 -13.32
N ILE A 159 7.23 4.93 -12.06
CA ILE A 159 6.90 3.60 -11.56
C ILE A 159 5.44 3.61 -11.09
N THR A 160 4.53 3.80 -12.05
CA THR A 160 3.10 3.85 -11.79
C THR A 160 2.50 2.48 -11.52
N ALA A 161 1.30 2.44 -10.94
CA ALA A 161 0.53 1.20 -10.76
C ALA A 161 0.45 0.38 -12.07
N PRO A 162 0.55 -0.97 -12.01
CA PRO A 162 0.53 -1.82 -10.82
C PRO A 162 1.89 -2.00 -10.10
N ASN A 163 2.93 -1.25 -10.50
CA ASN A 163 4.24 -1.32 -9.84
C ASN A 163 4.20 -0.71 -8.43
N LEU A 164 5.15 -1.09 -7.58
CA LEU A 164 5.28 -0.56 -6.21
C LEU A 164 6.58 0.23 -6.07
N THR A 165 6.55 1.28 -5.26
CA THR A 165 7.72 2.05 -4.81
C THR A 165 7.70 2.20 -3.30
N GLY A 166 8.88 2.19 -2.69
CA GLY A 166 9.04 2.33 -1.24
C GLY A 166 10.35 3.00 -0.87
N ARG A 167 10.42 3.47 0.37
CA ARG A 167 11.66 3.94 1.00
C ARG A 167 11.98 3.03 2.19
N LEU A 168 13.18 2.46 2.19
CA LEU A 168 13.62 1.52 3.23
C LEU A 168 14.19 2.25 4.45
N GLY A 169 14.77 3.43 4.23
CA GLY A 169 15.38 4.29 5.24
C GLY A 169 16.52 5.10 4.62
N GLY A 170 16.93 6.19 5.27
CA GLY A 170 18.05 7.02 4.76
C GLY A 170 17.83 7.47 3.31
N ASP A 171 18.78 7.13 2.44
CA ASP A 171 18.80 7.35 0.99
C ASP A 171 18.44 6.13 0.14
N GLU A 172 17.93 5.06 0.77
CA GLU A 172 17.59 3.80 0.13
C GLU A 172 16.12 3.76 -0.31
N PHE A 173 15.92 3.53 -1.60
CA PHE A 173 14.63 3.36 -2.25
C PHE A 173 14.52 1.97 -2.86
N VAL A 174 13.28 1.50 -2.99
CA VAL A 174 13.00 0.17 -3.50
C VAL A 174 11.80 0.20 -4.44
N ALA A 175 11.77 -0.66 -5.46
CA ALA A 175 10.61 -0.80 -6.33
C ALA A 175 10.38 -2.25 -6.80
N MET A 176 9.12 -2.66 -6.90
CA MET A 176 8.71 -3.89 -7.56
C MET A 176 8.10 -3.53 -8.91
N VAL A 177 8.73 -3.99 -9.99
CA VAL A 177 8.44 -3.54 -11.35
C VAL A 177 8.06 -4.70 -12.25
N TYR A 178 6.84 -4.64 -12.77
CA TYR A 178 6.35 -5.49 -13.85
C TYR A 178 6.82 -4.97 -15.21
N GLY A 179 6.96 -5.89 -16.17
CA GLY A 179 7.18 -5.53 -17.55
C GLY A 179 6.83 -6.63 -18.54
N ASN A 180 6.74 -6.24 -19.81
CA ASN A 180 6.47 -7.14 -20.93
C ASN A 180 7.79 -7.76 -21.45
N GLY A 181 8.66 -8.22 -20.54
CA GLY A 181 10.00 -8.73 -20.85
C GLY A 181 11.12 -8.08 -20.04
N LYS A 182 12.24 -8.80 -19.93
CA LYS A 182 13.45 -8.35 -19.20
C LYS A 182 13.95 -6.98 -19.70
N GLU A 183 14.05 -6.78 -21.01
CA GLU A 183 14.52 -5.52 -21.60
C GLU A 183 13.65 -4.30 -21.26
N GLY A 184 12.32 -4.48 -21.18
CA GLY A 184 11.41 -3.39 -20.81
C GLY A 184 11.67 -2.91 -19.37
N ILE A 185 11.90 -3.85 -18.46
CA ILE A 185 12.22 -3.60 -17.05
C ILE A 185 13.59 -2.91 -16.95
N ILE A 186 14.61 -3.42 -17.64
CA ILE A 186 15.96 -2.84 -17.64
C ILE A 186 15.94 -1.41 -18.17
N ASN A 187 15.21 -1.17 -19.26
CA ASN A 187 15.07 0.19 -19.81
C ASN A 187 14.35 1.13 -18.84
N LYS A 188 13.39 0.64 -18.04
CA LYS A 188 12.76 1.43 -17.00
C LYS A 188 13.75 1.78 -15.88
N ALA A 189 14.58 0.84 -15.42
CA ALA A 189 15.65 1.12 -14.45
C ALA A 189 16.65 2.18 -14.97
N ARG A 190 17.09 2.06 -16.23
CA ARG A 190 17.97 3.05 -16.87
C ARG A 190 17.33 4.43 -16.99
N LYS A 191 16.02 4.49 -17.26
CA LYS A 191 15.27 5.75 -17.27
C LYS A 191 15.25 6.38 -15.88
N VAL A 192 15.01 5.61 -14.82
CA VAL A 192 15.07 6.12 -13.44
C VAL A 192 16.41 6.81 -13.16
N CYS A 193 17.55 6.19 -13.50
CA CYS A 193 18.86 6.83 -13.37
C CYS A 193 18.93 8.18 -14.08
N LYS A 194 18.53 8.23 -15.36
CA LYS A 194 18.58 9.45 -16.17
C LYS A 194 17.68 10.57 -15.62
N GLU A 195 16.48 10.23 -15.14
CA GLU A 195 15.54 11.23 -14.64
C GLU A 195 15.97 11.79 -13.29
N ILE A 196 16.57 10.96 -12.43
CA ILE A 196 17.15 11.43 -11.17
C ILE A 196 18.42 12.24 -11.41
N GLU A 197 19.25 11.84 -12.38
CA GLU A 197 20.40 12.64 -12.81
C GLU A 197 19.98 14.04 -13.28
N LYS A 198 18.78 14.20 -13.88
CA LYS A 198 18.28 15.52 -14.27
C LYS A 198 18.06 16.46 -13.09
N ILE A 199 17.67 15.94 -11.92
CA ILE A 199 17.52 16.74 -10.69
C ILE A 199 18.85 17.44 -10.37
N SER A 200 19.98 16.80 -10.66
CA SER A 200 21.31 17.36 -10.41
C SER A 200 21.68 18.56 -11.28
N TYR A 201 20.98 18.76 -12.40
CA TYR A 201 21.11 19.93 -13.28
C TYR A 201 20.21 21.09 -12.85
N GLU A 202 19.23 20.85 -11.98
CA GLU A 202 18.31 21.85 -11.46
C GLU A 202 18.89 22.48 -10.17
N GLY A 203 19.56 23.62 -10.28
CA GLY A 203 19.90 24.49 -9.15
C GLY A 203 21.09 24.06 -8.27
N GLU A 204 20.86 23.90 -6.95
CA GLU A 204 21.88 23.92 -5.88
C GLU A 204 22.74 22.64 -5.76
N TYR A 205 22.37 21.56 -6.44
CA TYR A 205 22.96 20.22 -6.24
C TYR A 205 24.21 19.91 -7.08
N MET A 206 24.82 20.92 -7.73
CA MET A 206 26.12 20.88 -8.43
C MET A 206 26.51 19.54 -9.11
N ARG A 207 25.58 18.86 -9.81
CA ARG A 207 25.83 17.56 -10.46
C ARG A 207 26.36 16.44 -9.56
N ILE A 208 26.16 16.52 -8.24
CA ILE A 208 26.63 15.51 -7.29
C ILE A 208 25.56 14.47 -6.91
N CYS A 209 24.34 14.63 -7.42
CA CYS A 209 23.23 13.73 -7.12
C CYS A 209 22.94 12.79 -8.30
N THR A 210 23.26 11.52 -8.14
CA THR A 210 22.84 10.44 -9.05
C THR A 210 22.22 9.30 -8.25
N ILE A 211 21.79 8.25 -8.93
CA ILE A 211 21.28 7.04 -8.26
C ILE A 211 21.89 5.80 -8.88
N SER A 212 22.31 4.87 -8.02
CA SER A 212 22.75 3.55 -8.43
C SER A 212 21.60 2.56 -8.22
N VAL A 213 21.44 1.60 -9.13
CA VAL A 213 20.31 0.66 -9.13
C VAL A 213 20.81 -0.77 -9.27
N GLY A 214 20.46 -1.63 -8.32
CA GLY A 214 20.56 -3.08 -8.41
C GLY A 214 19.23 -3.68 -8.86
N VAL A 215 19.26 -4.56 -9.86
CA VAL A 215 18.07 -5.22 -10.42
C VAL A 215 18.19 -6.72 -10.29
N VAL A 216 17.16 -7.37 -9.74
CA VAL A 216 17.03 -8.83 -9.71
C VAL A 216 15.65 -9.22 -10.21
N PHE A 217 15.61 -10.12 -11.19
CA PHE A 217 14.35 -10.67 -11.69
C PHE A 217 13.80 -11.71 -10.70
N SER A 218 12.51 -11.62 -10.40
CA SER A 218 11.86 -12.63 -9.59
C SER A 218 11.54 -13.88 -10.41
N SER A 219 11.41 -15.00 -9.71
CA SER A 219 10.94 -16.28 -10.21
C SER A 219 9.76 -16.77 -9.37
N GLN A 220 9.01 -17.73 -9.89
CA GLN A 220 7.88 -18.30 -9.15
C GLN A 220 8.34 -18.91 -7.81
N GLY A 221 7.62 -18.61 -6.73
CA GLY A 221 7.97 -19.09 -5.38
C GLY A 221 9.09 -18.31 -4.68
N ASP A 222 9.54 -17.21 -5.29
CA ASP A 222 10.37 -16.23 -4.58
C ASP A 222 9.57 -15.49 -3.51
N THR A 223 10.32 -14.99 -2.52
CA THR A 223 9.83 -14.08 -1.50
C THR A 223 10.77 -12.87 -1.46
N PHE A 224 10.30 -11.76 -0.90
CA PHE A 224 11.09 -10.55 -0.79
C PHE A 224 12.41 -10.80 -0.08
N GLU A 225 12.41 -11.61 0.99
CA GLU A 225 13.58 -11.94 1.81
C GLU A 225 14.63 -12.73 1.03
N LYS A 226 14.22 -13.49 -0.01
CA LYS A 226 15.15 -14.23 -0.89
C LYS A 226 15.81 -13.32 -1.93
N ILE A 227 15.04 -12.42 -2.54
CA ILE A 227 15.53 -11.59 -3.65
C ILE A 227 16.18 -10.29 -3.18
N TYR A 228 15.83 -9.80 -1.97
CA TYR A 228 16.39 -8.58 -1.39
C TYR A 228 17.92 -8.61 -1.28
N PRO A 229 18.57 -9.64 -0.69
CA PRO A 229 20.03 -9.66 -0.57
C PRO A 229 20.74 -9.70 -1.93
N LYS A 230 20.10 -10.30 -2.94
CA LYS A 230 20.62 -10.33 -4.31
C LYS A 230 20.54 -8.94 -4.96
N ALA A 231 19.43 -8.23 -4.77
CA ALA A 231 19.27 -6.87 -5.29
C ALA A 231 20.22 -5.88 -4.60
N ASP A 232 20.45 -6.06 -3.30
CA ASP A 232 21.47 -5.32 -2.55
C ASP A 232 22.90 -5.60 -3.07
N LYS A 233 23.25 -6.87 -3.34
CA LYS A 233 24.53 -7.23 -3.97
C LYS A 233 24.68 -6.57 -5.35
N ALA A 234 23.62 -6.56 -6.16
CA ALA A 234 23.62 -5.89 -7.47
C ALA A 234 23.85 -4.38 -7.31
N LEU A 235 23.17 -3.73 -6.37
CA LEU A 235 23.35 -2.31 -6.07
C LEU A 235 24.80 -2.02 -5.63
N TYR A 236 25.36 -2.85 -4.76
CA TYR A 236 26.75 -2.73 -4.34
C TYR A 236 27.72 -2.78 -5.53
N VAL A 237 27.51 -3.71 -6.47
CA VAL A 237 28.31 -3.79 -7.70
C VAL A 237 28.16 -2.53 -8.55
N ALA A 238 26.95 -2.01 -8.74
CA ALA A 238 26.71 -0.74 -9.45
C ALA A 238 27.49 0.43 -8.82
N LYS A 239 27.49 0.52 -7.49
CA LYS A 239 28.26 1.55 -6.76
C LYS A 239 29.77 1.39 -6.94
N LYS A 240 30.28 0.15 -6.91
CA LYS A 240 31.71 -0.14 -7.10
C LYS A 240 32.21 0.11 -8.51
N GLN A 241 31.34 -0.05 -9.51
CA GLN A 241 31.67 0.18 -10.92
C GLN A 241 31.62 1.65 -11.35
N GLY A 242 31.50 2.59 -10.39
CA GLY A 242 31.53 4.03 -10.69
C GLY A 242 30.22 4.78 -10.49
N LYS A 243 29.21 4.15 -9.85
CA LYS A 243 27.91 4.78 -9.51
C LYS A 243 27.09 5.20 -10.74
N ASN A 244 25.94 5.85 -10.54
CA ASN A 244 25.06 6.35 -11.61
C ASN A 244 24.73 5.30 -12.70
N GLN A 245 24.46 4.06 -12.28
CA GLN A 245 24.27 2.97 -13.24
C GLN A 245 23.36 1.88 -12.69
N VAL A 246 22.96 1.00 -13.61
CA VAL A 246 22.16 -0.18 -13.33
C VAL A 246 23.06 -1.41 -13.39
N CYS A 247 23.09 -2.20 -12.33
CA CYS A 247 23.66 -3.54 -12.33
C CYS A 247 22.54 -4.56 -12.19
N ILE A 248 22.64 -5.67 -12.93
CA ILE A 248 21.64 -6.73 -12.97
C ILE A 248 22.32 -8.00 -12.50
N LEU A 249 21.71 -8.71 -11.56
CA LEU A 249 22.08 -10.07 -11.20
C LEU A 249 20.89 -10.99 -11.50
N ASP A 250 21.13 -12.10 -12.18
CA ASP A 250 20.06 -13.06 -12.45
C ASP A 250 19.83 -13.94 -11.22
N ASN A 251 18.58 -14.31 -10.97
CA ASN A 251 18.21 -15.11 -9.80
C ASN A 251 18.82 -16.52 -9.81
N SER A 252 19.19 -16.99 -11.01
CA SER A 252 19.83 -18.28 -11.31
C SER A 252 21.33 -18.34 -10.98
N ASP A 253 21.98 -17.20 -10.71
CA ASP A 253 23.40 -17.17 -10.37
C ASP A 253 23.59 -17.44 -8.87
N THR A 254 23.39 -18.70 -8.47
CA THR A 254 23.77 -19.20 -7.14
C THR A 254 25.29 -19.32 -6.96
N ASN A 255 26.08 -19.02 -7.99
CA ASN A 255 27.54 -19.11 -8.00
C ASN A 255 28.17 -17.82 -8.51
N LEU A 256 28.26 -16.81 -7.65
CA LEU A 256 29.31 -15.80 -7.75
C LEU A 256 29.70 -15.47 -6.32
N TYR A 257 30.61 -16.31 -5.79
CA TYR A 257 31.51 -16.17 -4.64
C TYR A 257 31.00 -15.47 -3.38
#